data_AF-A0A9J9EQJ2-F1
#
_entry.id   AF-A0A9J9EQJ2-F1
#
_cell.length_a   1.000
_cell.length_b   1.000
_cell.length_c   1.000
_cell.angle_alpha   90.00
_cell.angle_beta   90.00
_cell.angle_gamma   90.00
#
_symmetry.space_group_name_H-M   'P 1'
#
loop_
_entity.id
_entity.type
_entity.pdbx_description
1 polymer ?
#
loop_
_entity_poly.entity_id
_entity_poly.type
_entity_poly.pdbx_seq_one_letter_code
_entity_poly.pdbx_strand_id
1 'polypeptide(L)'
;MNLNTATNMMQAAITSARANNQHIAICVTDGHGELLCFSRMDDASLQAGVLAQTKAYTAARERQTTRQLATWAQETHKDMGYWNDAKFTGIAGGVPVFVDTKCGGSRRERFKRIRR
;
A
#
# COMPACT_ATOMS: atom_id res chain seq x y z
N MET A 1 8.20 10.73 2.25
CA MET A 1 9.18 9.66 1.95
C MET A 1 10.09 10.16 0.83
N ASN A 2 11.40 9.86 0.84
CA ASN A 2 12.31 10.25 -0.24
C ASN A 2 12.43 9.14 -1.32
N LEU A 3 12.93 9.49 -2.51
CA LEU A 3 13.02 8.57 -3.66
C LEU A 3 13.96 7.38 -3.41
N ASN A 4 15.07 7.59 -2.69
CA ASN A 4 16.04 6.54 -2.40
C ASN A 4 15.44 5.47 -1.48
N THR A 5 14.71 5.86 -0.44
CA THR A 5 13.99 4.94 0.45
C THR A 5 12.92 4.18 -0.33
N ALA A 6 12.13 4.86 -1.16
CA ALA A 6 11.10 4.22 -1.97
C ALA A 6 11.69 3.15 -2.92
N THR A 7 12.78 3.50 -3.60
CA THR A 7 13.52 2.58 -4.49
C THR A 7 14.06 1.37 -3.74
N ASN A 8 14.67 1.57 -2.56
CA ASN A 8 15.20 0.48 -1.75
C ASN A 8 14.10 -0.48 -1.27
N MET A 9 12.94 0.06 -0.86
CA MET A 9 11.79 -0.76 -0.46
C MET A 9 11.25 -1.59 -1.63
N MET A 10 11.15 -0.98 -2.81
CA MET A 10 10.75 -1.67 -4.02
C MET A 10 11.71 -2.81 -4.36
N GLN A 11 13.03 -2.57 -4.32
CA GLN A 11 14.03 -3.61 -4.59
C GLN A 11 13.98 -4.77 -3.58
N ALA A 12 13.78 -4.46 -2.29
CA ALA A 12 13.60 -5.47 -1.26
C ALA A 12 12.35 -6.34 -1.49
N ALA A 13 11.24 -5.73 -1.94
CA ALA A 13 10.02 -6.44 -2.28
C ALA A 13 10.20 -7.33 -3.52
N ILE A 14 10.87 -6.84 -4.57
CA ILE A 14 11.19 -7.64 -5.77
C ILE A 14 12.07 -8.83 -5.40
N THR A 15 13.11 -8.60 -4.60
CA THR A 15 14.03 -9.65 -4.14
C THR A 15 13.30 -10.73 -3.35
N SER A 16 12.41 -10.30 -2.44
CA SER A 16 11.56 -11.21 -1.67
C SER A 16 10.60 -11.99 -2.57
N ALA A 17 9.96 -11.35 -3.56
CA ALA A 17 9.06 -12.02 -4.47
C ALA A 17 9.77 -13.08 -5.33
N ARG A 18 10.95 -12.75 -5.88
CA ARG A 18 11.80 -13.68 -6.62
C ARG A 18 12.20 -14.88 -5.77
N ALA A 19 12.61 -14.67 -4.52
CA ALA A 19 12.95 -15.75 -3.61
C ALA A 19 11.78 -16.70 -3.30
N ASN A 20 10.54 -16.28 -3.58
CA ASN A 20 9.33 -17.09 -3.37
C ASN A 20 8.66 -17.54 -4.67
N ASN A 21 9.34 -17.35 -5.81
CA ASN A 21 8.82 -17.66 -7.13
C ASN A 21 7.45 -16.98 -7.40
N GLN A 22 7.32 -15.71 -6.99
CA GLN A 22 6.11 -14.91 -7.17
C GLN A 22 6.37 -13.78 -8.17
N HIS A 23 5.38 -13.54 -9.04
CA HIS A 23 5.37 -12.43 -9.99
C HIS A 23 4.40 -11.36 -9.51
N ILE A 24 4.91 -10.21 -9.07
CA ILE A 24 4.11 -9.17 -8.43
C ILE A 24 4.26 -7.81 -9.11
N ALA A 25 3.29 -6.93 -8.86
CA ALA A 25 3.41 -5.50 -9.10
C ALA A 25 3.52 -4.76 -7.77
N ILE A 26 4.38 -3.75 -7.75
CA ILE A 26 4.73 -2.96 -6.57
C ILE A 26 4.52 -1.50 -6.91
N CYS A 27 3.83 -0.78 -6.03
CA CYS A 27 3.64 0.65 -6.11
C CYS A 27 3.99 1.25 -4.75
N VAL A 28 4.76 2.34 -4.76
CA VAL A 28 5.10 3.13 -3.59
C VAL A 28 4.62 4.55 -3.83
N THR A 29 3.84 5.06 -2.89
CA THR A 29 3.27 6.41 -2.91
C THR A 29 3.78 7.24 -1.73
N ASP A 30 3.59 8.55 -1.81
CA ASP A 30 3.79 9.46 -0.69
C ASP A 30 2.58 9.47 0.27
N GLY A 31 2.61 10.34 1.29
CA GLY A 31 1.52 10.45 2.27
C GLY A 31 0.21 11.04 1.71
N HIS A 32 0.24 11.61 0.50
CA HIS A 32 -0.91 12.14 -0.21
C HIS A 32 -1.44 11.17 -1.28
N GLY A 33 -0.80 9.99 -1.44
CA GLY A 33 -1.16 9.01 -2.45
C GLY A 33 -0.54 9.27 -3.82
N GLU A 34 0.39 10.21 -3.93
CA GLU A 34 1.10 10.51 -5.17
C GLU A 34 2.20 9.49 -5.44
N LEU A 35 2.36 9.12 -6.71
CA LEU A 35 3.26 8.05 -7.13
C LEU A 35 4.73 8.45 -6.93
N LEU A 36 5.51 7.60 -6.24
CA LEU A 36 6.96 7.74 -6.13
C LEU A 36 7.70 6.68 -6.96
N CYS A 37 7.29 5.42 -6.85
CA CYS A 37 7.89 4.32 -7.59
C CYS A 37 6.83 3.29 -8.01
N PHE A 38 6.96 2.75 -9.22
CA PHE A 38 6.14 1.66 -9.70
C PHE A 38 7.01 0.66 -10.45
N SER A 39 6.78 -0.63 -10.21
CA SER A 39 7.40 -1.71 -10.98
C SER A 39 6.46 -2.90 -11.05
N ARG A 40 6.40 -3.55 -12.21
CA ARG A 40 5.67 -4.79 -12.44
C ARG A 40 6.67 -5.81 -12.95
N MET A 41 6.76 -6.93 -12.25
CA MET A 41 7.62 -8.04 -12.69
C MET A 41 7.09 -8.65 -13.99
N ASP A 42 7.99 -9.26 -14.74
CA ASP A 42 7.64 -10.10 -15.88
C ASP A 42 6.69 -11.21 -15.41
N ASP A 43 5.74 -11.58 -16.27
CA ASP A 43 4.65 -12.53 -16.02
C ASP A 43 3.62 -12.14 -14.93
N ALA A 44 3.78 -10.98 -14.28
CA ALA A 44 2.73 -10.44 -13.42
C ALA A 44 1.56 -9.90 -14.26
N SER A 45 0.32 -10.22 -13.86
CA SER A 45 -0.88 -9.82 -14.58
C SER A 45 -1.01 -8.30 -14.71
N LEU A 46 -1.62 -7.83 -15.80
CA LEU A 46 -1.90 -6.40 -16.00
C LEU A 46 -2.78 -5.84 -14.86
N GLN A 47 -3.74 -6.65 -14.40
CA GLN A 47 -4.60 -6.33 -13.28
C GLN A 47 -3.80 -6.11 -11.98
N ALA A 48 -2.72 -6.87 -11.75
CA ALA A 48 -1.87 -6.67 -10.57
C ALA A 48 -1.26 -5.26 -10.55
N GLY A 49 -0.91 -4.71 -11.72
CA GLY A 49 -0.39 -3.34 -11.85
C GLY A 49 -1.40 -2.28 -11.43
N VAL A 50 -2.66 -2.42 -11.85
CA VAL A 50 -3.75 -1.52 -11.44
C VAL A 50 -4.02 -1.65 -9.94
N LEU A 51 -4.12 -2.88 -9.45
CA LEU A 51 -4.38 -3.16 -8.04
C LEU A 51 -3.27 -2.66 -7.12
N ALA A 52 -2.00 -2.75 -7.52
CA ALA A 52 -0.89 -2.24 -6.72
C ALA A 52 -1.00 -0.72 -6.51
N GLN A 53 -1.36 0.02 -7.57
CA GLN A 53 -1.52 1.47 -7.52
C GLN A 53 -2.70 1.91 -6.64
N THR A 54 -3.87 1.30 -6.83
CA THR A 54 -5.06 1.64 -6.03
C THR A 54 -4.89 1.27 -4.56
N LYS A 55 -4.22 0.14 -4.27
CA LYS A 55 -3.89 -0.26 -2.89
C LYS A 55 -2.92 0.70 -2.21
N ALA A 56 -1.87 1.13 -2.91
CA ALA A 56 -0.90 2.09 -2.37
C ALA A 56 -1.55 3.46 -2.11
N TYR A 57 -2.38 3.93 -3.06
CA TYR A 57 -3.17 5.15 -2.90
C TYR A 57 -4.08 5.09 -1.67
N THR A 58 -4.86 4.01 -1.55
CA THR A 58 -5.81 3.83 -0.45
C THR A 58 -5.09 3.75 0.90
N ALA A 59 -4.01 2.96 0.99
CA ALA A 59 -3.26 2.82 2.23
C ALA A 59 -2.59 4.13 2.67
N ALA A 60 -2.11 4.95 1.72
CA ALA A 60 -1.53 6.25 2.02
C ALA A 60 -2.57 7.25 2.56
N ARG A 61 -3.73 7.34 1.90
CA ARG A 61 -4.81 8.28 2.25
C ARG A 61 -5.46 7.93 3.60
N GLU A 62 -5.76 6.66 3.80
CA GLU A 62 -6.45 6.19 5.01
C GLU A 62 -5.50 5.96 6.19
N ARG A 63 -4.19 5.89 5.93
CA ARG A 63 -3.16 5.59 6.93
C ARG A 63 -3.42 4.28 7.69
N GLN A 64 -4.14 3.35 7.06
CA GLN A 64 -4.43 2.00 7.54
C GLN A 64 -4.27 1.01 6.39
N THR A 65 -4.20 -0.28 6.71
CA THR A 65 -4.11 -1.31 5.68
C THR A 65 -5.42 -1.37 4.87
N THR A 66 -5.34 -1.72 3.59
CA THR A 66 -6.56 -1.88 2.78
C THR A 66 -7.49 -2.98 3.29
N ARG A 67 -6.93 -3.95 4.04
CA ARG A 67 -7.70 -4.97 4.76
C ARG A 67 -8.54 -4.36 5.89
N GLN A 68 -7.95 -3.49 6.72
CA GLN A 68 -8.67 -2.82 7.80
C GLN A 68 -9.79 -1.92 7.25
N LEU A 69 -9.52 -1.23 6.14
CA LEU A 69 -10.53 -0.43 5.47
C LEU A 69 -11.72 -1.29 5.02
N ALA A 70 -11.46 -2.46 4.45
CA ALA A 70 -12.52 -3.38 4.02
C ALA A 70 -13.36 -3.89 5.20
N THR A 71 -12.71 -4.24 6.32
CA THR A 71 -13.40 -4.65 7.55
C THR A 71 -14.28 -3.52 8.08
N TRP A 72 -13.76 -2.30 8.17
CA TRP A 72 -14.52 -1.14 8.61
C TRP A 72 -15.72 -0.83 7.69
N ALA A 73 -15.52 -0.94 6.37
CA ALA A 73 -16.59 -0.73 5.39
C ALA A 73 -17.74 -1.74 5.59
N GLN A 74 -17.39 -3.01 5.83
CA GLN A 74 -18.37 -4.06 6.15
C GLN A 74 -19.11 -3.79 7.47
N GLU A 75 -18.40 -3.45 8.54
CA GLU A 75 -19.00 -3.16 9.86
C GLU A 75 -19.95 -1.94 9.82
N THR A 76 -19.58 -0.92 9.04
CA THR A 76 -20.35 0.32 8.93
C THR A 76 -21.39 0.32 7.81
N HIS A 77 -21.52 -0.79 7.08
CA HIS A 77 -22.44 -0.93 5.94
C HIS A 77 -22.20 0.14 4.85
N LYS A 78 -20.95 0.59 4.70
CA LYS A 78 -20.53 1.56 3.69
C LYS A 78 -19.91 0.82 2.51
N ASP A 79 -20.19 1.28 1.31
CA ASP A 79 -19.52 0.81 0.10
C ASP A 79 -18.27 1.66 -0.19
N MET A 80 -17.51 1.27 -1.22
CA MET A 80 -16.33 2.04 -1.67
C MET A 80 -16.73 3.40 -2.28
N GLY A 81 -17.99 3.60 -2.63
CA GLY A 81 -18.54 4.88 -3.08
C GLY A 81 -18.57 5.94 -1.98
N TYR A 82 -18.50 5.53 -0.70
CA TYR A 82 -18.44 6.44 0.44
C TYR A 82 -17.32 7.49 0.36
N TRP A 83 -16.17 7.12 -0.19
CA TRP A 83 -15.02 8.03 -0.32
C TRP A 83 -15.16 9.03 -1.47
N ASN A 84 -16.20 8.90 -2.30
CA ASN A 84 -16.43 9.72 -3.49
C ASN A 84 -15.19 9.83 -4.41
N ASP A 85 -14.37 8.78 -4.41
CA ASP A 85 -13.14 8.67 -5.17
C ASP A 85 -12.99 7.23 -5.66
N ALA A 86 -13.05 7.07 -6.99
CA ALA A 86 -13.00 5.77 -7.66
C ALA A 86 -11.66 5.02 -7.48
N LYS A 87 -10.62 5.69 -6.96
CA LYS A 87 -9.31 5.07 -6.73
C LYS A 87 -9.26 4.26 -5.43
N PHE A 88 -10.23 4.40 -4.54
CA PHE A 88 -10.29 3.65 -3.29
C PHE A 88 -10.60 2.18 -3.52
N THR A 89 -9.92 1.31 -2.78
CA THR A 89 -10.15 -0.13 -2.85
C THR A 89 -10.06 -0.83 -1.49
N GLY A 90 -11.02 -1.69 -1.20
CA GLY A 90 -10.99 -2.62 -0.07
C GLY A 90 -10.20 -3.90 -0.34
N ILE A 91 -9.55 -4.04 -1.49
CA ILE A 91 -8.81 -5.27 -1.80
C ILE A 91 -7.54 -5.32 -0.96
N ALA A 92 -7.40 -6.37 -0.15
CA ALA A 92 -6.25 -6.56 0.74
C ALA A 92 -4.91 -6.57 -0.02
N GLY A 93 -3.90 -5.94 0.57
CA GLY A 93 -2.50 -5.98 0.10
C GLY A 93 -1.75 -4.65 0.21
N GLY A 94 -2.45 -3.52 0.37
CA GLY A 94 -1.81 -2.23 0.64
C GLY A 94 -1.44 -2.11 2.12
N VAL A 95 -0.20 -1.73 2.39
CA VAL A 95 0.32 -1.52 3.76
C VAL A 95 0.93 -0.12 3.83
N PRO A 96 0.46 0.75 4.74
CA PRO A 96 1.07 2.07 4.91
C PRO A 96 2.46 1.94 5.53
N VAL A 97 3.39 2.76 5.07
CA VAL A 97 4.75 2.83 5.58
C VAL A 97 4.93 4.12 6.33
N PHE A 98 5.18 4.01 7.64
CA PHE A 98 5.50 5.15 8.48
C PHE A 98 7.01 5.27 8.61
N VAL A 99 7.59 6.30 8.01
CA VAL A 99 9.00 6.64 8.21
C VAL A 99 9.05 7.62 9.38
N ASP A 100 9.81 7.27 10.42
CA ASP A 100 9.92 8.05 11.65
C ASP A 100 10.78 9.30 11.38
N THR A 101 10.21 10.27 10.68
CA THR A 101 10.76 11.62 10.55
C THR A 101 9.74 12.57 11.14
N LYS A 102 9.85 12.79 12.45
CA LYS A 102 9.46 14.02 13.16
C LYS A 102 8.07 14.57 12.79
N CYS A 103 7.01 13.94 13.32
CA CYS A 103 5.72 14.60 13.49
C CYS A 103 5.36 14.65 14.98
N GLY A 104 5.50 15.84 15.57
CA GLY A 104 4.79 16.18 16.78
C GLY A 104 3.29 16.17 16.46
N GLY A 105 2.54 15.26 17.05
CA GLY A 105 1.10 15.21 16.90
C GLY A 105 0.55 13.84 16.53
N SER A 106 0.11 13.14 17.59
CA SER A 106 -0.89 12.08 17.60
C SER A 106 -0.53 10.66 17.14
N ARG A 107 -0.58 9.79 18.15
CA ARG A 107 -0.81 8.33 18.18
C ARG A 107 0.30 7.42 17.64
N ARG A 108 1.23 7.11 18.56
CA ARG A 108 2.01 5.88 18.58
C ARG A 108 1.07 4.67 18.75
N GLU A 109 0.79 3.94 17.68
CA GLU A 109 0.47 2.52 17.81
C GLU A 109 1.62 1.71 17.19
N ARG A 110 2.43 1.13 18.08
CA ARG A 110 3.39 0.09 17.74
C ARG A 110 2.61 -1.08 17.15
N PHE A 111 2.71 -1.39 15.85
CA PHE A 111 2.24 -2.71 15.40
C PHE A 111 3.14 -3.38 14.34
N LYS A 112 3.65 -4.53 14.80
CA LYS A 112 4.07 -5.77 14.14
C LYS A 112 4.62 -5.66 12.70
N ARG A 113 5.95 -5.64 12.65
CA ARG A 113 6.80 -6.51 11.82
C ARG A 113 6.00 -7.54 11.01
N ILE A 114 5.97 -7.34 9.69
CA ILE A 114 5.50 -8.31 8.70
C ILE A 114 6.25 -9.62 8.95
N ARG A 115 5.56 -10.60 9.52
CA ARG A 115 5.89 -12.01 9.38
C ARG A 115 4.68 -12.67 8.72
N ARG A 116 5.00 -13.42 7.67
CA ARG A 116 4.10 -14.27 6.91
C ARG A 116 3.39 -15.27 7.81
#